data_AF-A0A5C1E6M8-F1
#
_entry.id   AF-A0A5C1E6M8-F1
#
_cell.length_a   1.000
_cell.length_b   1.000
_cell.length_c   1.000
_cell.angle_alpha   90.00
_cell.angle_beta   90.00
_cell.angle_gamma   90.00
#
_symmetry.space_group_name_H-M   'P 1'
#
loop_
_entity.id
_entity.type
_entity.pdbx_description
1 polymer ?
#
loop_
_entity_poly.entity_id
_entity_poly.type
_entity_poly.pdbx_seq_one_letter_code
_entity_poly.pdbx_strand_id
1 'polypeptide(L)' 'MDFVVEVLERFFSLNREQATRIMLQVHNDGRGVCGVYPRDIAATKVEQVTSFARQHQHPLACIMEEN' A
#
# COMPACT_ATOMS: atom_id res chain seq x y z
N MET A 1 2.49 8.02 9.77
CA MET A 1 2.91 6.61 9.73
C MET A 1 1.72 5.66 9.83
N ASP A 2 0.78 5.86 10.76
CA ASP A 2 -0.35 4.93 10.95
C ASP A 2 -1.25 4.72 9.74
N PHE A 3 -1.49 5.75 8.92
CA PHE A 3 -2.32 5.63 7.72
C PHE A 3 -1.78 4.59 6.73
N VAL A 4 -0.45 4.52 6.54
CA VAL A 4 0.17 3.53 5.64
C VAL A 4 0.00 2.12 6.19
N VAL A 5 0.10 1.96 7.51
CA VAL A 5 -0.11 0.67 8.15
C VAL A 5 -1.56 0.22 8.01
N GLU A 6 -2.54 1.11 8.20
CA GLU A 6 -3.96 0.81 7.96
C GLU A 6 -4.21 0.38 6.51
N VAL A 7 -3.63 1.08 5.53
CA VAL A 7 -3.73 0.72 4.12
C VAL A 7 -3.20 -0.69 3.86
N LEU A 8 -2.05 -1.01 4.44
CA LEU A 8 -1.40 -2.32 4.31
C LEU A 8 -2.22 -3.44 4.97
N GLU A 9 -2.79 -3.20 6.14
CA GLU A 9 -3.67 -4.15 6.83
C GLU A 9 -4.98 -4.37 6.06
N ARG A 10 -5.61 -3.29 5.60
CA ARG A 10 -6.94 -3.32 4.99
C ARG A 10 -6.96 -3.86 3.56
N PHE A 11 -6.02 -3.41 2.71
CA PHE A 11 -6.07 -3.70 1.28
C PHE A 11 -5.13 -4.83 0.86
N PHE A 12 -4.11 -5.15 1.68
CA PHE A 12 -3.13 -6.20 1.37
C PHE A 12 -3.19 -7.37 2.36
N SER A 13 -4.12 -7.33 3.32
CA SER A 13 -4.34 -8.37 4.32
C SER A 13 -3.07 -8.70 5.12
N LEU A 14 -2.20 -7.71 5.30
CA LEU A 14 -1.00 -7.84 6.10
C LEU A 14 -1.37 -7.74 7.58
N ASN A 15 -0.69 -8.49 8.44
CA ASN A 15 -0.81 -8.25 9.87
C ASN A 15 -0.05 -6.95 10.25
N ARG A 16 -0.32 -6.44 11.45
CA ARG A 16 0.29 -5.20 11.96
C ARG A 16 1.81 -5.20 11.89
N GLU A 17 2.47 -6.31 12.19
CA GLU A 17 3.93 -6.42 12.17
C GLU A 17 4.48 -6.29 10.74
N GLN A 18 3.91 -7.04 9.79
CA GLN A 18 4.27 -6.98 8.38
C GLN A 18 4.03 -5.59 7.79
N ALA A 19 2.87 -5.01 8.08
CA ALA A 19 2.49 -3.68 7.63
C ALA A 19 3.42 -2.60 8.20
N THR A 20 3.78 -2.70 9.48
CA THR A 20 4.75 -1.78 10.11
C THR A 20 6.13 -1.89 9.46
N ARG A 21 6.58 -3.11 9.15
CA ARG A 21 7.87 -3.34 8.48
C ARG A 21 7.93 -2.71 7.10
N ILE A 22 6.90 -2.93 6.28
CA ILE A 22 6.83 -2.33 4.93
C ILE A 22 6.69 -0.80 5.02
N MET A 23 5.90 -0.28 5.97
CA MET A 23 5.79 1.16 6.19
C MET A 23 7.16 1.78 6.53
N LEU A 24 7.94 1.15 7.42
CA LEU A 24 9.29 1.60 7.75
C LEU A 24 10.22 1.54 6.54
N GLN A 25 10.11 0.49 5.71
CA GLN A 25 10.87 0.40 4.46
C GLN A 25 10.53 1.55 3.51
N VAL A 26 9.24 1.85 3.29
CA VAL A 26 8.81 2.98 2.46
C VAL A 26 9.33 4.30 3.04
N HIS A 27 9.33 4.45 4.36
CA HIS A 27 9.82 5.67 5.01
C HIS A 27 11.31 5.90 4.80
N ASN A 28 12.12 4.83 4.87
CA ASN A 28 13.58 4.92 4.77
C ASN A 28 14.07 4.91 3.31
N ASP A 29 13.44 4.08 2.47
CA ASP A 29 13.92 3.76 1.12
C ASP A 29 13.06 4.42 0.02
N GLY A 30 12.00 5.14 0.40
CA GLY A 30 11.06 5.83 -0.49
C GLY A 30 10.04 4.92 -1.18
N ARG A 31 10.20 3.59 -1.12
CA ARG A 31 9.29 2.60 -1.71
C ARG A 31 9.32 1.26 -0.99
N GLY A 32 8.29 0.44 -1.19
CA GLY A 32 8.18 -0.89 -0.62
C GLY A 32 7.14 -1.73 -1.36
N VAL A 33 7.34 -3.04 -1.37
CA VAL A 33 6.43 -3.99 -2.04
C VAL A 33 5.32 -4.37 -1.06
N CYS A 34 4.08 -4.06 -1.41
CA CYS A 34 2.89 -4.39 -0.62
C CYS A 34 2.30 -5.77 -0.96
N GLY A 35 2.56 -6.30 -2.16
CA GLY A 35 2.16 -7.65 -2.59
C GLY A 35 2.37 -7.88 -4.08
N VAL A 36 2.28 -9.14 -4.52
CA VAL A 36 2.36 -9.54 -5.92
C VAL A 36 1.06 -10.21 -6.31
N TYR A 37 0.44 -9.76 -7.39
CA TYR A 37 -0.87 -10.21 -7.84
C TYR A 37 -0.94 -10.26 -9.38
N PRO A 38 -1.89 -11.02 -9.96
CA PRO A 38 -2.30 -10.84 -11.34
C PRO A 38 -2.65 -9.37 -11.66
N ARG A 39 -2.43 -8.95 -12.91
CA ARG A 39 -2.50 -7.54 -13.35
C ARG A 39 -3.82 -6.85 -13.00
N ASP A 40 -4.94 -7.54 -13.21
CA ASP A 40 -6.29 -7.07 -12.91
C ASP A 40 -6.52 -6.85 -11.40
N ILE A 41 -6.03 -7.77 -10.57
CA ILE A 41 -6.09 -7.65 -9.11
C ILE A 41 -5.18 -6.51 -8.63
N ALA A 42 -3.97 -6.39 -9.17
CA ALA A 42 -3.04 -5.32 -8.85
C ALA A 42 -3.63 -3.94 -9.20
N ALA A 43 -4.21 -3.80 -10.39
CA ALA A 43 -4.87 -2.57 -10.84
C ALA A 43 -6.02 -2.16 -9.91
N THR A 44 -6.86 -3.13 -9.52
CA THR A 44 -7.98 -2.90 -8.59
C THR A 44 -7.48 -2.41 -7.23
N LYS A 45 -6.43 -3.03 -6.68
CA LYS A 45 -5.85 -2.61 -5.40
C LYS A 45 -5.25 -1.21 -5.46
N VAL A 46 -4.55 -0.86 -6.54
CA VAL A 46 -4.02 0.49 -6.76
C VAL A 46 -5.14 1.54 -6.74
N GLU A 47 -6.25 1.28 -7.44
CA GLU A 47 -7.40 2.19 -7.47
C GLU A 47 -8.04 2.36 -6.08
N GLN A 48 -8.23 1.25 -5.36
CA GLN A 48 -8.79 1.25 -4.00
C GLN A 48 -7.93 2.07 -3.03
N VAL A 49 -6.62 1.85 -3.01
CA VAL A 49 -5.68 2.57 -2.14
C VAL A 49 -5.64 4.05 -2.49
N THR A 50 -5.56 4.38 -3.79
CA THR A 50 -5.51 5.77 -4.26
C THR A 50 -6.79 6.53 -3.88
N SER A 51 -7.95 5.91 -4.07
CA SER A 51 -9.25 6.51 -3.72
C SER A 51 -9.37 6.72 -2.22
N PHE A 52 -8.97 5.73 -1.42
CA PHE A 52 -9.00 5.80 0.04
C PHE A 52 -8.07 6.90 0.57
N ALA A 53 -6.85 7.00 0.04
CA ALA A 53 -5.89 8.05 0.38
C ALA A 53 -6.44 9.45 0.08
N ARG A 54 -7.03 9.65 -1.09
CA ARG A 54 -7.65 10.93 -1.47
C ARG A 54 -8.80 11.31 -0.53
N GLN A 55 -9.68 10.37 -0.20
CA GLN A 55 -10.79 10.59 0.73
C GLN A 55 -10.32 11.00 2.13
N HIS A 56 -9.17 10.48 2.56
CA HIS A 56 -8.55 10.80 3.85
C HIS A 56 -7.54 11.96 3.76
N GLN A 57 -7.51 12.67 2.62
CA GLN A 57 -6.63 13.83 2.39
C GLN A 57 -5.13 13.51 2.54
N HIS A 58 -4.73 12.28 2.22
CA HIS A 58 -3.34 11.84 2.23
C HIS A 58 -2.77 11.73 0.81
N PRO A 59 -1.53 12.22 0.57
CA PRO A 59 -0.89 12.18 -0.74
C PRO A 59 -0.23 10.82 -1.05
N LEU A 60 -0.72 9.73 -0.45
CA LEU A 60 -0.09 8.41 -0.59
C LEU A 60 -0.15 7.94 -2.05
N ALA A 61 1.01 7.62 -2.61
CA ALA A 61 1.13 7.03 -3.93
C ALA A 61 1.14 5.49 -3.84
N CYS A 62 0.35 4.84 -4.69
CA CYS A 62 0.34 3.40 -4.89
C CYS A 62 0.41 3.14 -6.40
N ILE A 63 1.32 2.27 -6.82
CA ILE A 63 1.55 1.92 -8.23
C ILE A 63 1.66 0.41 -8.37
N MET A 64 1.51 -0.09 -9.61
CA MET A 64 1.83 -1.46 -9.98
C MET A 64 2.93 -1.46 -11.04
N GLU A 65 3.83 -2.43 -10.95
CA GLU A 65 4.94 -2.65 -11.90
C GLU A 65 4.93 -4.13 -12.33
N GLU A 66 5.43 -4.43 -13.53
CA GLU A 66 5.62 -5.82 -13.98
C GLU A 66 6.84 -6.41 -13.27
N ASN A 67 6.70 -7.68 -12.85
CA ASN A 67 7.72 -8.44 -12.11
C ASN A 67 8.62 -9.26 -13.04
#